data_AF-A0A7C1ZHP1-F1
#
_entry.id   AF-A0A7C1ZHP1-F1
#
_cell.length_a   1.000
_cell.length_b   1.000
_cell.length_c   1.000
_cell.angle_alpha   90.00
_cell.angle_beta   90.00
_cell.angle_gamma   90.00
#
_symmetry.space_group_name_H-M   'P 1'
#
loop_
_entity.id
_entity.type
_entity.pdbx_description
1 polymer ?
#
loop_
_entity_poly.entity_id
_entity_poly.type
_entity_poly.pdbx_seq_one_letter_code
_entity_poly.pdbx_strand_id
1 'polypeptide(L)'
;MIVMDEDTCMVDFARYFINFLQAESCGKCSSCREGTQRMFEILTDITEGKANESSIDLLEELAYVIKESSLCGLGQTAPNP
;
A
#
# COMPACT_ATOMS: atom_id res chain seq x y z
N MET A 1 16.86 -6.14 -6.55
CA MET A 1 17.13 -4.69 -6.62
C MET A 1 16.38 -4.15 -7.81
N ILE A 2 15.42 -3.26 -7.58
CA ILE A 2 14.67 -2.56 -8.63
C ILE A 2 15.36 -1.21 -8.81
N VAL A 3 15.58 -0.78 -10.05
CA VAL A 3 16.18 0.53 -10.37
C VAL A 3 15.13 1.33 -11.13
N MET A 4 14.87 2.56 -10.67
CA MET A 4 13.96 3.52 -11.30
C MET A 4 14.74 4.81 -11.59
N ASP A 5 14.36 5.49 -12.67
CA ASP A 5 14.89 6.79 -13.05
C ASP A 5 14.08 7.93 -12.42
N GLU A 6 14.54 9.16 -12.62
CA GLU A 6 13.89 10.39 -12.17
C GLU A 6 12.56 10.69 -12.84
N ASP A 7 12.28 10.07 -14.00
CA ASP A 7 11.05 10.25 -14.76
C ASP A 7 9.90 9.36 -14.21
N THR A 8 10.22 8.44 -13.28
CA THR A 8 9.23 7.53 -12.68
C THR A 8 8.50 8.17 -11.49
N CYS A 9 7.16 8.18 -11.55
CA CYS A 9 6.34 8.62 -10.42
C CYS A 9 6.34 7.58 -9.28
N MET A 10 7.00 7.90 -8.18
CA MET A 10 7.11 7.01 -7.01
C MET A 10 5.77 6.66 -6.36
N VAL A 11 4.79 7.57 -6.40
CA VAL A 11 3.44 7.30 -5.86
C VAL A 11 2.71 6.29 -6.72
N ASP A 12 2.83 6.41 -8.05
CA ASP A 12 2.22 5.46 -8.98
C ASP A 12 2.89 4.08 -8.90
N PHE A 13 4.20 4.06 -8.69
CA PHE A 13 4.93 2.83 -8.41
C PHE A 13 4.43 2.14 -7.13
N ALA A 14 4.28 2.87 -6.02
CA ALA A 14 3.74 2.32 -4.78
C ALA A 14 2.31 1.77 -5.00
N ARG A 15 1.46 2.51 -5.72
CA ARG A 15 0.10 2.09 -6.09
C ARG A 15 0.10 0.77 -6.86
N TYR A 16 0.98 0.65 -7.86
CA TYR A 16 1.16 -0.58 -8.63
C TYR A 16 1.58 -1.76 -7.76
N PHE A 17 2.56 -1.55 -6.87
CA PHE A 17 3.10 -2.62 -6.03
C PHE A 17 2.07 -3.11 -5.00
N ILE A 18 1.31 -2.19 -4.38
CA ILE A 18 0.23 -2.56 -3.46
C ILE A 18 -0.88 -3.33 -4.18
N ASN A 19 -1.25 -2.93 -5.40
CA ASN A 19 -2.23 -3.67 -6.20
C ASN A 19 -1.77 -5.10 -6.51
N PHE A 20 -0.48 -5.28 -6.83
CA PHE A 20 0.10 -6.61 -7.01
C PHE A 20 0.03 -7.43 -5.72
N LEU A 21 0.45 -6.87 -4.58
CA LEU A 21 0.41 -7.56 -3.29
C LEU A 21 -1.01 -7.90 -2.84
N GLN A 22 -1.99 -7.05 -3.17
CA GLN A 22 -3.40 -7.33 -2.92
C GLN A 22 -3.86 -8.57 -3.71
N ALA A 23 -3.47 -8.69 -4.98
CA ALA A 23 -3.80 -9.84 -5.81
C ALA A 23 -3.15 -11.15 -5.30
N GLU A 24 -1.95 -11.05 -4.73
CA GLU A 24 -1.22 -12.20 -4.14
C GLU A 24 -1.62 -12.48 -2.67
N SER A 25 -2.55 -11.70 -2.12
CA SER A 25 -3.03 -11.91 -0.75
C SER A 25 -3.79 -13.24 -0.66
N CYS A 26 -3.38 -14.10 0.28
CA CYS A 26 -4.11 -15.33 0.58
C CYS A 26 -5.45 -15.09 1.29
N GLY A 27 -5.77 -13.83 1.65
CA GLY A 27 -7.04 -13.41 2.22
C GLY A 27 -7.32 -13.84 3.66
N LYS A 28 -6.36 -14.47 4.34
CA LYS A 28 -6.54 -15.06 5.69
C LYS A 28 -6.66 -14.04 6.82
N CYS A 29 -5.93 -12.92 6.75
CA CYS A 29 -6.01 -11.85 7.74
C CYS A 29 -6.68 -10.62 7.13
N SER A 30 -7.67 -10.07 7.84
CA SER A 30 -8.42 -8.90 7.39
C SER A 30 -7.53 -7.65 7.31
N SER A 31 -6.55 -7.54 8.22
CA SER A 31 -5.52 -6.49 8.19
C SER A 31 -4.81 -6.44 6.84
N CYS A 32 -4.29 -7.56 6.35
CA CYS A 32 -3.67 -7.59 5.02
C CYS A 32 -4.70 -7.38 3.91
N ARG A 33 -5.80 -8.14 3.87
CA ARG A 33 -6.74 -8.13 2.73
C ARG A 33 -7.44 -6.79 2.54
N GLU A 34 -8.04 -6.28 3.59
CA GLU A 34 -8.80 -5.02 3.56
C GLU A 34 -7.85 -3.82 3.70
N GLY A 35 -6.76 -3.96 4.47
CA GLY A 35 -5.80 -2.88 4.66
C GLY A 35 -5.05 -2.53 3.37
N THR A 36 -4.56 -3.52 2.61
CA THR A 36 -3.90 -3.23 1.32
C THR A 36 -4.88 -2.68 0.30
N GLN A 37 -6.15 -3.10 0.35
CA GLN A 37 -7.20 -2.48 -0.47
C GLN A 37 -7.35 -0.99 -0.14
N ARG A 38 -7.43 -0.65 1.16
CA ARG A 38 -7.57 0.73 1.58
C ARG A 38 -6.35 1.58 1.22
N MET A 39 -5.14 1.01 1.36
CA MET A 39 -3.90 1.67 0.90
C MET A 39 -3.95 1.94 -0.60
N PHE A 40 -4.41 0.98 -1.42
CA PHE A 40 -4.54 1.15 -2.86
C PHE A 40 -5.52 2.28 -3.23
N GLU A 41 -6.67 2.36 -2.54
CA GLU A 41 -7.64 3.44 -2.73
C GLU A 41 -7.03 4.82 -2.41
N ILE A 42 -6.34 4.94 -1.27
CA ILE A 42 -5.68 6.20 -0.88
C ILE A 42 -4.61 6.59 -1.90
N LEU A 43 -3.75 5.65 -2.33
CA LEU A 43 -2.73 5.90 -3.34
C LEU A 43 -3.36 6.30 -4.69
N THR A 44 -4.49 5.69 -5.05
CA THR A 44 -5.25 6.07 -6.25
C THR A 44 -5.77 7.51 -6.14
N ASP A 45 -6.39 7.87 -5.01
CA ASP A 45 -6.85 9.24 -4.75
C ASP A 45 -5.70 10.25 -4.81
N ILE A 46 -4.51 9.89 -4.31
CA ILE A 46 -3.31 10.74 -4.41
C ILE A 46 -2.90 10.91 -5.88
N THR A 47 -2.82 9.82 -6.66
CA THR A 47 -2.46 9.90 -8.08
C THR A 47 -3.46 10.67 -8.94
N GLU A 48 -4.74 10.70 -8.54
CA GLU A 48 -5.81 11.43 -9.24
C GLU A 48 -6.00 12.87 -8.74
N GLY A 49 -5.23 13.31 -7.72
CA GLY A 49 -5.35 14.64 -7.13
C GLY A 49 -6.63 14.85 -6.31
N LYS A 50 -7.24 13.77 -5.82
CA LYS A 50 -8.47 13.78 -4.99
C LYS A 50 -8.17 13.62 -3.50
N ALA A 51 -6.94 13.27 -3.14
CA ALA A 51 -6.50 13.11 -1.76
C ALA A 51 -6.49 14.44 -0.98
N ASN A 52 -6.59 14.32 0.34
CA ASN A 52 -6.45 15.42 1.29
C ASN A 52 -5.10 15.34 2.02
N GLU A 53 -4.70 16.40 2.73
CA GLU A 53 -3.43 16.42 3.49
C GLU A 53 -3.34 15.29 4.51
N SER A 54 -4.45 14.94 5.16
CA SER A 54 -4.52 13.81 6.11
C SER A 54 -4.42 12.42 5.47
N SER A 55 -4.41 12.31 4.13
CA SER A 55 -4.36 11.03 3.44
C SER A 55 -3.01 10.33 3.64
N ILE A 56 -1.93 11.11 3.76
CA ILE A 56 -0.59 10.59 4.03
C ILE A 56 -0.52 10.04 5.45
N ASP A 57 -1.02 10.80 6.44
CA ASP A 57 -1.07 10.35 7.83
C ASP A 57 -1.87 9.05 7.99
N LEU A 58 -3.02 8.97 7.31
CA LEU A 58 -3.85 7.76 7.30
C LEU A 58 -3.14 6.58 6.63
N LEU A 59 -2.41 6.82 5.54
CA LEU A 59 -1.63 5.80 4.85
C LEU A 59 -0.51 5.24 5.75
N GLU A 60 0.16 6.11 6.51
CA GLU A 60 1.20 5.72 7.47
C GLU A 60 0.63 4.91 8.64
N GLU A 61 -0.52 5.32 9.20
CA GLU A 61 -1.19 4.56 10.26
C GLU A 61 -1.62 3.17 9.76
N LEU A 62 -2.22 3.09 8.57
CA LEU A 62 -2.58 1.81 7.94
C LEU A 62 -1.35 0.93 7.72
N ALA A 63 -0.25 1.50 7.25
CA ALA A 63 1.00 0.78 7.05
C ALA A 63 1.48 0.12 8.36
N TYR A 64 1.44 0.86 9.48
CA TYR A 64 1.81 0.32 10.79
C TYR A 64 0.88 -0.82 11.23
N VAL A 65 -0.44 -0.62 11.12
CA VAL A 65 -1.43 -1.63 11.51
C VAL A 65 -1.29 -2.91 10.69
N ILE A 66 -1.13 -2.79 9.37
CA ILE A 66 -0.96 -3.92 8.46
C ILE A 66 0.31 -4.69 8.81
N LYS A 67 1.41 -3.98 9.07
CA LYS A 67 2.69 -4.58 9.45
C LYS A 67 2.57 -5.39 10.75
N GLU A 68 2.01 -4.82 11.80
CA GLU A 68 1.95 -5.48 13.11
C GLU A 68 0.85 -6.56 13.20
N SER A 69 -0.24 -6.40 12.43
CA SER A 69 -1.41 -7.27 12.54
C SER A 69 -1.49 -8.34 11.45
N SER A 70 -0.48 -8.47 10.59
CA SER A 70 -0.43 -9.50 9.54
C SER A 70 0.24 -10.78 10.02
N LEU A 71 -0.34 -11.91 9.61
CA LEU A 71 0.10 -13.24 10.06
C LEU A 71 1.36 -13.78 9.37
N CYS A 72 1.71 -13.26 8.19
CA CYS A 72 2.82 -13.76 7.39
C CYS A 72 3.66 -12.61 6.81
N GLY A 73 4.83 -12.97 6.27
CA GLY A 73 5.77 -12.02 5.70
C GLY A 73 5.17 -11.12 4.61
N LEU A 74 4.29 -11.65 3.76
CA LEU A 74 3.66 -10.86 2.69
C LEU A 74 2.90 -9.65 3.25
N GLY A 75 2.01 -9.88 4.21
CA GLY A 75 1.25 -8.78 4.83
C GLY A 75 2.16 -7.86 5.65
N GLN A 76 3.15 -8.41 6.35
CA GLN A 76 4.09 -7.61 7.16
C GLN A 76 4.97 -6.69 6.32
N THR A 77 5.33 -7.10 5.11
CA THR A 77 6.15 -6.31 4.18
C THR A 77 5.32 -5.54 3.15
N ALA A 78 4.01 -5.78 3.07
CA ALA A 78 3.16 -5.11 2.08
C ALA A 78 3.23 -3.58 2.13
N PRO A 79 3.32 -2.94 3.31
CA PRO A 79 3.46 -1.49 3.40
C PRO A 79 4.87 -0.95 3.10
N ASN A 80 5.80 -1.80 2.65
CA ASN A 80 7.18 -1.43 2.31
C ASN A 80 7.54 -1.89 0.87
N PRO A 81 6.91 -1.28 -0.16
CA PRO A 81 7.23 -1.54 -1.57
C PRO A 81 8.56 -0.93 -2.03
#